data_AF-A0A6V7VNP0-F1
#
_entry.id   AF-A0A6V7VNP0-F1
#
_cell.length_a   1.000
_cell.length_b   1.000
_cell.length_c   1.000
_cell.angle_alpha   90.00
_cell.angle_beta   90.00
_cell.angle_gamma   90.00
#
_symmetry.space_group_name_H-M   'P 1'
#
loop_
_entity.id
_entity.type
_entity.pdbx_description
1 polymer ?
#
loop_
_entity_poly.entity_id
_entity_poly.type
_entity_poly.pdbx_seq_one_letter_code
_entity_poly.pdbx_strand_id
1 'polypeptide(L)'
;MIVSLAFVPQQDLLEAITILENYLPNELEPILSYFINTYVGRLRNNGTRAPPTFVPSSWNVYTRTINNEDRTNNFVKRFIEKFNCNSACHIRLYGNFWMNYKKL
;
A
#
# COMPACT_ATOMS: atom_id res chain seq x y z
N MET A 1 -0.25 15.75 3.86
CA MET A 1 0.99 16.33 4.43
C MET A 1 1.99 15.23 4.83
N ILE A 2 1.71 14.33 5.77
CA ILE A 2 2.65 13.21 6.08
C ILE A 2 2.56 12.08 5.05
N VAL A 3 1.34 11.70 4.64
CA VAL A 3 1.12 10.63 3.64
C VAL A 3 1.76 10.90 2.27
N SER A 4 2.01 12.17 1.93
CA SER A 4 2.69 12.54 0.69
C SER A 4 4.16 12.09 0.64
N LEU A 5 4.78 11.80 1.80
CA LEU A 5 6.14 11.25 1.86
C LEU A 5 6.27 9.89 1.15
N ALA A 6 5.17 9.14 1.00
CA ALA A 6 5.16 7.90 0.22
C ALA A 6 5.44 8.11 -1.28
N PHE A 7 5.22 9.33 -1.79
CA PHE A 7 5.41 9.71 -3.18
C PHE A 7 6.69 10.52 -3.41
N VAL A 8 7.54 10.67 -2.39
CA VAL A 8 8.83 11.34 -2.55
C VAL A 8 9.88 10.29 -2.95
N PRO A 9 10.82 10.59 -3.86
CA PRO A 9 11.96 9.71 -4.11
C PRO A 9 12.69 9.38 -2.80
N GLN A 10 13.10 8.13 -2.61
CA GLN A 10 13.72 7.70 -1.34
C GLN A 10 14.98 8.50 -0.98
N GLN A 11 15.74 8.94 -2.00
CA GLN A 11 16.92 9.79 -1.85
C GLN A 11 16.61 11.18 -1.28
N ASP A 12 15.43 11.74 -1.60
CA ASP A 12 15.00 13.09 -1.22
C ASP A 12 14.10 13.07 0.02
N LEU A 13 13.84 11.89 0.59
CA LEU A 13 12.91 11.70 1.70
C LEU A 13 13.28 12.52 2.94
N LEU A 14 14.57 12.65 3.23
CA LEU A 14 15.05 13.38 4.41
C LEU A 14 14.84 14.88 4.27
N GLU A 15 15.14 15.43 3.09
CA GLU A 15 14.91 16.83 2.78
C GLU A 15 13.42 17.15 2.83
N ALA A 16 12.59 16.28 2.26
CA ALA A 16 11.13 16.44 2.30
C ALA A 16 10.57 16.42 3.72
N ILE A 17 11.14 15.63 4.64
CA ILE A 17 10.75 15.62 6.06
C ILE A 17 11.11 16.96 6.71
N THR A 18 12.33 17.45 6.52
CA THR A 18 12.75 18.74 7.08
C THR A 18 11.91 19.91 6.56
N ILE A 19 11.55 19.89 5.27
CA ILE A 19 10.61 20.87 4.72
C ILE A 19 9.25 20.72 5.42
N LEU A 20 8.74 19.50 5.52
CA LEU A 20 7.44 19.22 6.12
C LEU A 20 7.34 19.67 7.59
N GLU A 21 8.38 19.47 8.39
CA GLU A 21 8.49 19.92 9.78
C GLU A 21 8.22 21.43 9.91
N ASN A 22 8.72 22.25 8.98
CA ASN A 22 8.52 23.70 9.02
C ASN A 22 7.08 24.15 8.69
N TYR A 23 6.30 23.31 8.00
CA TYR A 23 4.91 23.61 7.63
C TYR A 23 3.89 22.86 8.47
N LEU A 24 4.32 21.92 9.31
CA LEU A 24 3.43 21.11 10.11
C LEU A 24 2.96 21.91 11.35
N PRO A 25 1.65 21.92 11.66
CA PRO A 25 1.18 22.48 12.92
C PRO A 25 1.65 21.60 14.10
N ASN A 26 1.89 22.23 15.25
CA ASN A 26 2.47 21.58 16.44
C ASN A 26 1.64 20.41 16.96
N GLU A 27 0.33 20.38 16.70
CA GLU A 27 -0.56 19.28 17.09
C GLU A 27 -0.24 17.96 16.37
N LEU A 28 0.41 18.03 15.20
CA LEU A 28 0.77 16.87 14.38
C LEU A 28 2.21 16.39 14.59
N GLU A 29 3.02 17.11 15.38
CA GLU A 29 4.38 16.71 15.77
C GLU A 29 4.47 15.28 16.32
N PRO A 30 3.57 14.83 17.22
CA PRO A 30 3.61 13.46 17.74
C PRO A 30 3.45 12.41 16.62
N ILE A 31 2.65 12.72 15.61
CA ILE A 31 2.39 11.82 14.48
C ILE A 31 3.61 11.77 13.56
N LEU A 32 4.22 12.93 13.29
CA LEU A 32 5.44 13.00 12.49
C LEU A 32 6.62 12.31 13.20
N SER A 33 6.77 12.53 14.50
CA SER A 33 7.79 11.86 15.32
C SER A 33 7.60 10.34 15.32
N TYR A 34 6.37 9.85 15.47
CA TYR A 34 6.06 8.43 15.33
C TYR A 34 6.46 7.91 13.94
N PHE A 35 6.10 8.64 12.87
CA PHE A 35 6.43 8.26 11.50
C PHE A 35 7.95 8.15 11.29
N ILE A 36 8.71 9.16 11.72
CA ILE A 36 10.17 9.17 11.62
C ILE A 36 10.77 7.98 12.38
N ASN A 37 10.30 7.70 13.60
CA ASN A 37 10.81 6.60 14.41
C ASN A 37 10.54 5.22 13.77
N THR A 38 9.36 5.02 13.19
CA THR A 38 8.91 3.73 12.69
C THR A 38 9.36 3.44 11.24
N TYR A 39 9.33 4.45 10.37
CA TYR A 39 9.46 4.27 8.91
C TYR A 39 10.76 4.82 8.30
N VAL A 40 11.45 5.72 9.00
CA VAL A 40 12.65 6.40 8.49
C VAL A 40 13.90 6.05 9.31
N GLY A 41 13.74 6.00 10.63
CA GLY A 41 14.82 5.82 11.59
C GLY A 41 15.22 7.14 12.25
N ARG A 42 15.14 7.18 13.58
CA ARG A 42 15.50 8.36 14.38
C ARG A 42 17.00 8.67 14.24
N LEU A 43 17.34 9.95 14.07
CA LEU A 43 18.72 10.41 14.15
C LEU A 43 19.21 10.34 15.61
N ARG A 44 20.34 9.68 15.83
CA ARG A 44 21.01 9.61 17.14
C ARG A 44 22.06 10.71 17.25
N ASN A 45 22.45 11.03 18.49
CA ASN A 45 23.43 12.09 18.78
C ASN A 45 24.82 11.83 18.18
N ASN A 46 25.12 10.58 17.80
CA ASN A 46 26.37 10.20 17.13
C ASN A 46 26.30 10.37 15.59
N GLY A 47 25.25 11.00 15.05
CA GLY A 47 25.06 11.22 13.62
C GLY A 47 24.55 10.00 12.84
N THR A 48 24.38 8.84 13.49
CA THR A 48 23.82 7.64 12.84
C THR A 48 22.31 7.55 13.02
N ARG A 49 21.61 6.98 12.04
CA ARG A 49 20.18 6.71 12.16
C ARG A 49 19.93 5.31 12.73
N ALA A 50 18.96 5.20 13.63
CA ALA A 50 18.45 3.91 14.05
C ALA A 50 17.82 3.18 12.85
N PRO A 51 17.93 1.84 12.75
CA PRO A 51 17.23 1.11 11.71
C PRO A 51 15.71 1.28 11.90
N PRO A 52 14.97 1.64 10.83
CA PRO A 52 13.51 1.73 10.90
C PRO A 52 12.89 0.34 11.07
N THR A 53 11.71 0.29 11.69
CA THR A 53 10.90 -0.94 11.75
C THR A 53 10.47 -1.38 10.34
N PHE A 54 10.11 -0.42 9.50
CA PHE A 54 9.76 -0.65 8.11
C PHE A 54 10.66 0.17 7.20
N VAL A 55 11.54 -0.52 6.46
CA VAL A 55 12.45 0.11 5.51
C VAL A 55 11.68 0.91 4.43
N PRO A 56 12.17 2.09 4.00
CA PRO A 56 11.50 2.90 2.96
C PRO A 56 11.14 2.13 1.69
N SER A 57 11.95 1.17 1.27
CA SER A 57 11.69 0.34 0.09
C SER A 57 10.42 -0.51 0.18
N SER A 58 9.88 -0.77 1.38
CA SER A 58 8.66 -1.58 1.54
C SER A 58 7.38 -0.76 1.41
N TRP A 59 7.40 0.53 1.78
CA TRP A 59 6.22 1.39 1.83
C TRP A 59 6.23 2.55 0.83
N ASN A 60 7.40 2.94 0.30
CA ASN A 60 7.49 3.98 -0.70
C ASN A 60 6.85 3.52 -2.02
N VAL A 61 6.04 4.39 -2.62
CA VAL A 61 5.28 4.10 -3.85
C VAL A 61 5.70 4.98 -5.02
N TYR A 62 6.73 5.83 -4.87
CA TYR A 62 7.18 6.75 -5.92
C TYR A 62 7.51 6.00 -7.22
N THR A 63 8.43 5.04 -7.16
CA THR A 63 8.87 4.26 -8.33
C THR A 63 7.70 3.53 -8.99
N ARG A 64 6.83 2.91 -8.20
CA ARG A 64 5.64 2.21 -8.72
C ARG A 64 4.66 3.16 -9.41
N THR A 65 4.53 4.37 -8.88
CA THR A 65 3.62 5.40 -9.44
C THR A 65 4.15 5.91 -10.78
N ILE A 66 5.46 6.20 -10.87
CA ILE A 66 6.10 6.63 -12.12
C ILE A 66 6.10 5.52 -13.17
N ASN A 67 6.35 4.27 -12.76
CA ASN A 67 6.38 3.12 -13.66
C ASN A 67 4.98 2.56 -14.01
N ASN A 68 3.91 3.14 -13.46
CA ASN A 68 2.54 2.65 -13.59
C ASN A 68 2.39 1.15 -13.27
N GLU A 69 3.10 0.69 -12.23
CA GLU A 69 3.09 -0.70 -11.81
C GLU A 69 1.79 -1.07 -11.09
N ASP A 70 1.38 -2.34 -11.22
CA ASP A 70 0.18 -2.86 -10.61
C ASP A 70 0.21 -2.75 -9.08
N ARG A 71 -0.90 -2.29 -8.49
CA ARG A 71 -1.10 -2.31 -7.03
C ARG A 71 -1.36 -3.75 -6.59
N THR A 72 -0.94 -4.13 -5.38
CA THR A 72 -1.26 -5.46 -4.79
C THR A 72 -2.76 -5.76 -4.77
N ASN A 73 -3.61 -4.73 -4.63
CA ASN A 73 -5.06 -4.89 -4.73
C ASN A 73 -5.52 -5.29 -6.15
N ASN A 74 -4.76 -4.97 -7.21
CA ASN A 74 -5.10 -5.42 -8.57
C ASN A 74 -5.03 -6.94 -8.67
N PHE A 75 -4.02 -7.58 -8.06
CA PHE A 75 -3.92 -9.04 -8.04
C PHE A 75 -5.03 -9.69 -7.22
N VAL A 76 -5.32 -9.15 -6.03
CA VAL A 76 -6.40 -9.66 -5.17
C VAL A 76 -7.76 -9.48 -5.85
N LYS A 77 -8.02 -8.30 -6.44
CA LYS A 77 -9.24 -8.04 -7.21
C LYS A 77 -9.36 -8.98 -8.41
N ARG A 78 -8.29 -9.18 -9.18
CA ARG A 78 -8.26 -10.13 -10.31
C ARG A 78 -8.47 -11.57 -9.84
N PHE A 79 -7.93 -11.95 -8.69
CA PHE A 79 -8.16 -13.27 -8.09
C PHE A 79 -9.62 -13.45 -7.68
N ILE A 80 -10.20 -12.49 -6.96
CA ILE A 80 -11.61 -12.52 -6.53
C ILE A 80 -12.55 -12.54 -7.75
N GLU A 81 -12.28 -11.71 -8.75
CA GLU A 81 -13.04 -11.69 -10.01
C GLU A 81 -13.00 -13.05 -10.71
N LYS A 82 -11.81 -13.65 -10.83
CA LYS A 82 -11.64 -14.96 -11.44
C LYS A 82 -12.32 -16.08 -10.63
N PHE A 83 -12.26 -15.99 -9.29
CA PHE A 83 -12.93 -16.93 -8.40
C PHE A 83 -14.45 -16.86 -8.55
N ASN A 84 -15.02 -15.65 -8.60
CA ASN A 84 -16.45 -15.43 -8.79
C ASN A 84 -16.95 -15.88 -10.17
N CYS A 85 -16.14 -15.71 -11.21
CA CYS A 85 -16.44 -16.24 -12.54
C CYS A 85 -16.53 -17.79 -12.50
N ASN A 86 -15.59 -18.47 -11.84
CA ASN A 86 -15.61 -19.93 -11.73
C ASN A 86 -16.82 -20.48 -10.96
N SER A 87 -17.23 -19.83 -9.86
CA SER A 87 -18.41 -20.23 -9.09
C SER A 87 -19.72 -19.94 -9.84
N ALA A 88 -19.79 -18.85 -10.62
CA ALA A 88 -20.92 -18.58 -11.53
C ALA A 88 -21.02 -19.63 -12.66
N CYS A 89 -19.89 -20.13 -13.18
CA CYS A 89 -19.85 -21.20 -14.18
C CYS A 89 -20.39 -22.54 -13.65
N HIS A 90 -20.21 -22.84 -12.36
CA HIS A 90 -20.72 -24.09 -11.76
C HIS A 90 -22.25 -24.11 -11.58
N ILE A 91 -22.87 -22.98 -11.22
CA ILE A 91 -24.35 -22.88 -11.11
C ILE A 91 -25.04 -23.11 -12.46
N ARG A 92 -24.39 -22.76 -13.57
CA ARG A 92 -24.95 -22.95 -14.92
C ARG A 92 -24.94 -24.41 -15.39
N LEU A 93 -24.05 -25.26 -14.85
CA LEU A 93 -23.99 -26.68 -15.20
C LEU A 93 -25.02 -27.51 -14.41
N TYR A 94 -25.30 -27.18 -13.15
CA TYR A 94 -26.32 -27.89 -12.36
C TYR A 94 -27.76 -27.46 -12.67
N GLY A 95 -27.99 -26.21 -13.09
CA GLY A 95 -29.33 -25.74 -13.50
C GLY A 95 -29.87 -26.44 -14.76
N ASN A 96 -28.98 -26.79 -15.70
CA ASN A 96 -29.36 -27.51 -16.93
C ASN A 96 -29.60 -29.01 -16.70
N PHE A 97 -29.02 -29.60 -15.65
CA PHE A 97 -29.25 -31.01 -15.32
C PHE A 97 -30.63 -31.23 -14.68
N TRP A 98 -31.12 -30.28 -13.86
CA TRP A 98 -32.43 -30.36 -13.22
C TRP A 98 -33.62 -29.99 -14.14
N MET A 99 -33.43 -29.17 -15.17
CA MET A 99 -34.51 -28.86 -16.12
C MET A 99 -34.82 -30.00 -17.11
N ASN A 100 -33.89 -30.94 -17.33
CA ASN A 100 -34.13 -32.10 -18.20
C ASN A 100 -34.88 -33.26 -17.50
N TYR A 101 -34.84 -33.34 -16.16
CA TYR A 101 -35.52 -34.42 -15.41
C TYR A 101 -37.02 -34.18 -15.18
N LYS A 102 -37.58 -33.01 -15.53
CA LYS A 102 -39.02 -32.71 -15.43
C LYS A 102 -39.80 -32.84 -16.75
N LYS A 103 -39.17 -33.37 -17.81
CA LYS A 103 -39.79 -33.61 -19.13
C LYS A 103 -39.92 -35.10 -19.50
N LEU A 104 -39.77 -36.00 -18.52
CA LEU A 104 -40.10 -37.43 -18.66
C LEU A 104 -41.30 -37.76 -17.77
#